data_AF-G8PGJ4-F1
#
_entry.id   AF-G8PGJ4-F1
#
_cell.length_a   1.000
_cell.length_b   1.000
_cell.length_c   1.000
_cell.angle_alpha   90.00
_cell.angle_beta   90.00
_cell.angle_gamma   90.00
#
_symmetry.space_group_name_H-M   'P 1'
#
loop_
_entity.id
_entity.type
_entity.pdbx_description
1 polymer ?
#
loop_
_entity_poly.entity_id
_entity_poly.type
_entity_poly.pdbx_seq_one_letter_code
_entity_poly.pdbx_strand_id
1 'polypeptide(L)'
;MIEFTITDFDSLSVDENNERTFVVFTEQPIELGLGRFLAAQVVLSETKVSYPCIVYTPRPNGKLDPPHFHMKAKKSFDLDKLMSAGDFLLIENERLI
;
A
#
# COMPACT_ATOMS: atom_id res chain seq x y z
N MET A 1 13.81 5.81 -2.19
CA MET A 1 12.47 5.30 -2.58
C MET A 1 12.57 3.80 -2.71
N ILE A 2 11.60 3.05 -2.19
CA ILE A 2 11.58 1.59 -2.29
C ILE A 2 10.36 1.22 -3.11
N GLU A 3 10.54 0.32 -4.08
CA GLU A 3 9.48 -0.16 -4.97
C GLU A 3 9.05 -1.57 -4.58
N PHE A 4 7.75 -1.82 -4.61
CA PHE A 4 7.15 -3.13 -4.40
C PHE A 4 6.14 -3.44 -5.49
N THR A 5 6.17 -4.65 -6.02
CA THR A 5 5.10 -5.15 -6.89
C THR A 5 3.93 -5.63 -6.05
N ILE A 6 2.73 -5.16 -6.39
CA ILE A 6 1.47 -5.60 -5.80
C ILE A 6 1.12 -6.95 -6.41
N THR A 7 0.98 -7.97 -5.55
CA THR A 7 0.61 -9.33 -5.98
C THR A 7 -0.88 -9.58 -5.88
N ASP A 8 -1.53 -8.95 -4.91
CA ASP A 8 -2.98 -8.98 -4.70
C ASP A 8 -3.39 -7.85 -3.75
N PHE A 9 -4.70 -7.58 -3.61
CA PHE A 9 -5.21 -6.66 -2.60
C PHE A 9 -6.67 -6.91 -2.23
N ASP A 10 -7.00 -6.59 -0.98
CA ASP A 10 -8.38 -6.51 -0.49
C ASP A 10 -8.76 -5.05 -0.23
N SER A 11 -9.89 -4.63 -0.78
CA SER A 11 -10.50 -3.33 -0.49
C SER A 11 -11.40 -3.43 0.74
N LEU A 12 -11.18 -2.56 1.72
CA LEU A 12 -11.93 -2.50 2.97
C LEU A 12 -12.91 -1.31 2.99
N SER A 13 -13.40 -0.98 4.18
CA SER A 13 -14.28 0.17 4.42
C SER A 13 -13.60 1.51 4.13
N VAL A 14 -14.44 2.51 3.89
CA VAL A 14 -14.06 3.92 3.87
C VAL A 14 -14.18 4.48 5.29
N ASP A 15 -13.20 5.22 5.75
CA ASP A 15 -13.20 5.84 7.07
C ASP A 15 -13.88 7.23 7.09
N GLU A 16 -13.91 7.86 8.26
CA GLU A 16 -14.50 9.19 8.47
C GLU A 16 -13.82 10.32 7.70
N ASN A 17 -12.57 10.11 7.26
CA ASN A 17 -11.81 11.06 6.45
C ASN A 17 -12.03 10.86 4.94
N ASN A 18 -12.97 9.99 4.57
CA ASN A 18 -13.23 9.60 3.19
C ASN A 18 -12.01 8.93 2.53
N GLU A 19 -11.20 8.22 3.33
CA GLU A 19 -10.10 7.39 2.86
C GLU A 19 -10.54 5.94 2.81
N ARG A 20 -10.26 5.28 1.69
CA ARG A 20 -10.45 3.84 1.54
C ARG A 20 -9.22 3.12 2.10
N THR A 21 -9.46 2.12 2.93
CA THR A 21 -8.40 1.24 3.45
C THR A 21 -8.26 0.00 2.59
N PHE A 22 -7.04 -0.49 2.45
CA PHE A 22 -6.71 -1.72 1.74
C PHE A 22 -5.77 -2.58 2.56
N VAL A 23 -5.83 -3.89 2.35
CA VAL A 23 -4.72 -4.81 2.63
C VAL A 23 -4.06 -5.09 1.29
N VAL A 24 -2.77 -4.81 1.16
CA VAL A 24 -2.04 -4.95 -0.09
C VAL A 24 -0.95 -6.00 0.12
N PHE A 25 -0.96 -7.02 -0.72
CA PHE A 25 -0.01 -8.12 -0.69
C PHE A 25 1.15 -7.85 -1.64
N THR A 26 2.34 -8.31 -1.25
CA THR A 26 3.58 -8.11 -2.00
C THR A 26 4.38 -9.40 -2.12
N GLU A 27 5.35 -9.41 -3.03
CA GLU A 27 6.29 -10.54 -3.17
C GLU A 27 7.23 -10.70 -1.97
N GLN A 28 7.56 -9.59 -1.31
CA GLN A 28 8.53 -9.55 -0.22
C GLN A 28 7.98 -8.79 1.00
N PRO A 29 8.36 -9.20 2.22
CA PRO A 29 7.96 -8.49 3.43
C PRO A 29 8.58 -7.10 3.46
N ILE A 30 7.77 -6.13 3.88
CA ILE A 30 8.25 -4.79 4.21
C ILE A 30 8.33 -4.70 5.73
N GLU A 31 9.53 -4.50 6.26
CA GLU A 31 9.71 -4.18 7.67
C GLU A 31 9.45 -2.68 7.89
N LEU A 32 8.17 -2.31 7.83
CA LEU A 32 7.74 -1.02 8.36
C LEU A 32 7.77 -1.14 9.88
N GLY A 33 8.63 -0.36 10.55
CA GLY A 33 8.63 -0.29 12.00
C GLY A 33 7.21 -0.09 12.53
N LEU A 34 6.83 -0.82 13.59
CA LEU A 34 5.46 -0.84 14.12
C LEU A 34 4.91 0.59 14.33
N GLY A 35 3.68 0.83 13.87
CA GLY A 35 2.99 2.12 14.05
C GLY A 35 3.55 3.27 13.19
N ARG A 36 4.47 2.98 12.26
CA ARG A 36 4.92 3.98 11.28
C ARG A 36 3.94 4.06 10.12
N PHE A 37 3.67 5.29 9.73
CA PHE A 37 2.93 5.67 8.54
C PHE A 37 3.93 6.31 7.58
N LEU A 38 4.02 5.79 6.35
CA LEU A 38 4.91 6.31 5.32
C LEU A 38 4.09 6.84 4.15
N ALA A 39 4.52 7.97 3.61
CA ALA A 39 4.01 8.45 2.34
C ALA A 39 4.43 7.48 1.22
N ALA A 40 3.49 7.19 0.33
CA ALA A 40 3.72 6.31 -0.79
C ALA A 40 2.85 6.71 -1.99
N GLN A 41 3.09 6.05 -3.13
CA GLN A 41 2.29 6.20 -4.33
C GLN A 41 1.99 4.83 -4.93
N VAL A 42 0.72 4.59 -5.27
CA VAL A 42 0.38 3.48 -6.18
C VAL A 42 0.62 3.97 -7.60
N VAL A 43 1.38 3.21 -8.39
CA VAL A 43 1.63 3.48 -9.80
C VAL A 43 1.00 2.38 -10.63
N LEU A 44 0.00 2.75 -11.43
CA LEU A 44 -0.67 1.82 -12.32
C LEU A 44 0.29 1.39 -13.43
N SER A 45 0.48 0.08 -13.57
CA SER A 45 1.45 -0.52 -14.48
C SER A 45 1.11 -0.21 -15.95
N GLU A 46 -0.17 -0.23 -16.32
CA GLU A 46 -0.63 0.01 -17.69
C GLU A 46 -0.54 1.48 -18.09
N THR A 47 -0.97 2.40 -17.22
CA THR A 47 -1.14 3.82 -17.56
C THR A 47 0.02 4.70 -17.07
N LYS A 48 0.84 4.19 -16.14
CA LYS A 48 1.90 4.93 -15.43
C LYS A 48 1.40 6.11 -14.61
N VAL A 49 0.10 6.20 -14.37
CA VAL A 49 -0.50 7.21 -13.49
C VAL A 49 -0.21 6.84 -12.04
N SER A 50 0.15 7.84 -11.23
CA SER A 50 0.41 7.64 -9.80
C SER A 50 -0.65 8.31 -8.91
N TYR A 51 -0.98 7.64 -7.81
CA TYR A 51 -1.94 8.11 -6.81
C TYR A 51 -1.29 8.12 -5.43
N PRO A 52 -1.34 9.26 -4.71
CA PRO A 52 -0.76 9.34 -3.38
C PRO A 52 -1.55 8.49 -2.39
N CYS A 53 -0.83 7.83 -1.49
CA CYS A 53 -1.36 6.99 -0.44
C CYS A 53 -0.47 7.00 0.79
N ILE A 54 -0.95 6.41 1.87
CA ILE A 54 -0.19 6.19 3.10
C ILE A 54 -0.14 4.69 3.32
N VAL A 55 1.04 4.16 3.64
CA VAL A 55 1.24 2.76 3.98
C VAL A 55 1.70 2.61 5.41
N TYR A 56 1.22 1.57 6.08
CA TYR A 56 1.50 1.32 7.48
C TYR A 56 1.33 -0.15 7.83
N THR A 57 1.86 -0.54 8.97
CA THR A 57 1.77 -1.91 9.48
C THR A 57 1.22 -1.85 10.91
N PRO A 58 -0.08 -2.14 11.12
CA PRO A 58 -0.73 -2.00 12.43
C PRO A 58 -0.21 -3.02 13.45
N ARG A 59 0.21 -4.20 12.97
CA ARG A 59 0.92 -5.25 13.72
C ARG A 59 1.97 -5.86 12.81
N PRO A 60 3.09 -6.40 13.32
CA PRO A 60 4.02 -7.13 12.47
C PRO A 60 3.32 -8.32 11.81
N ASN A 61 3.70 -8.63 10.57
CA ASN A 61 3.21 -9.82 9.89
C ASN A 61 3.63 -11.06 10.68
N GLY A 62 2.67 -11.97 10.92
CA GLY A 62 2.96 -13.25 11.54
C GLY A 62 3.84 -14.11 10.63
N LYS A 63 4.52 -15.12 11.21
CA LYS A 63 5.39 -16.03 10.44
C LYS A 63 4.68 -16.78 9.30
N LEU A 64 3.36 -16.90 9.39
CA LEU A 64 2.51 -17.59 8.42
C LEU A 64 1.67 -16.61 7.58
N ASP A 65 1.70 -15.32 7.91
CA ASP A 65 0.98 -14.32 7.15
C ASP A 65 1.75 -14.07 5.84
N PRO A 66 1.10 -14.06 4.67
CA PRO A 66 1.75 -13.61 3.45
C PRO A 66 2.25 -12.17 3.63
N PRO A 67 3.36 -11.76 2.98
CA PRO A 67 3.82 -10.39 3.01
C PRO A 67 2.72 -9.40 2.59
N HIS A 68 2.35 -8.51 3.51
CA HIS A 68 1.36 -7.48 3.26
C HIS A 68 1.62 -6.23 4.09
N PHE A 69 0.96 -5.15 3.72
CA PHE A 69 0.81 -3.94 4.54
C PHE A 69 -0.62 -3.41 4.41
N HIS A 70 -0.95 -2.46 5.28
CA HIS A 70 -2.17 -1.70 5.17
C HIS A 70 -1.89 -0.41 4.41
N MET A 71 -2.83 -0.02 3.56
CA MET A 71 -2.76 1.21 2.78
C MET A 71 -4.03 2.02 2.97
N LYS A 72 -3.89 3.34 2.98
CA LYS A 72 -4.99 4.30 2.89
C LYS A 72 -4.80 5.22 1.70
N ALA A 73 -5.87 5.46 0.97
CA ALA A 73 -5.90 6.42 -0.13
C ALA A 73 -7.25 7.13 -0.20
N LYS A 74 -7.30 8.32 -0.80
CA LYS A 74 -8.58 9.03 -0.95
C LYS A 74 -9.56 8.17 -1.74
N LYS A 75 -10.80 8.07 -1.25
CA LYS A 75 -11.88 7.35 -1.95
C LYS A 75 -12.09 7.86 -3.38
N SER A 76 -11.91 9.16 -3.62
CA SER A 76 -12.05 9.79 -4.94
C SER A 76 -11.05 9.31 -5.99
N PHE A 77 -10.04 8.52 -5.60
CA PHE A 77 -9.12 7.91 -6.56
C PHE A 77 -9.64 6.59 -7.13
N ASP A 78 -10.72 6.01 -6.57
CA ASP A 78 -11.33 4.75 -7.05
C ASP A 78 -10.30 3.61 -7.24
N LEU A 79 -9.26 3.57 -6.41
CA LEU A 79 -8.19 2.56 -6.52
C LEU A 79 -8.70 1.12 -6.39
N ASP A 80 -9.85 0.89 -5.75
CA ASP A 80 -10.51 -0.41 -5.71
C ASP A 80 -11.00 -0.92 -7.08
N LYS A 81 -11.09 -0.04 -8.08
CA LYS A 81 -11.46 -0.37 -9.46
C LYS A 81 -10.30 -0.28 -10.44
N LEU A 82 -9.30 0.55 -10.12
CA LEU A 82 -8.18 0.84 -11.02
C LEU A 82 -6.94 0.00 -10.74
N MET A 83 -6.69 -0.32 -9.48
CA MET A 83 -5.50 -1.07 -9.07
C MET A 83 -5.64 -2.54 -9.46
N SER A 84 -4.54 -3.17 -9.84
CA SER A 84 -4.47 -4.58 -10.24
C SER A 84 -3.15 -5.23 -9.79
N ALA A 85 -3.13 -6.56 -9.73
CA ALA A 85 -1.88 -7.29 -9.57
C ALA A 85 -0.90 -6.94 -10.72
N GLY A 86 0.37 -6.69 -10.39
CA GLY A 86 1.39 -6.19 -11.30
C GLY A 86 1.59 -4.67 -11.26
N ASP A 87 0.71 -3.93 -10.58
CA ASP A 87 0.94 -2.52 -10.25
C ASP A 87 2.05 -2.36 -9.20
N PHE A 88 2.53 -1.13 -9.05
CA PHE A 88 3.66 -0.83 -8.18
C PHE A 88 3.22 0.04 -7.00
N LEU A 89 3.87 -0.18 -5.87
CA LEU A 89 3.87 0.74 -4.75
C LEU A 89 5.26 1.34 -4.60
N LEU A 90 5.33 2.68 -4.64
CA LEU A 90 6.54 3.44 -4.39
C LEU A 90 6.46 4.07 -3.00
N ILE A 91 7.29 3.61 -2.07
CA ILE A 91 7.35 4.15 -0.71
C ILE A 91 8.46 5.19 -0.61
N GLU A 92 8.09 6.38 -0.11
CA GLU A 92 9.05 7.43 0.23
C GLU A 92 9.81 6.99 1.48
N ASN A 93 11.10 6.71 1.30
CA ASN A 93 11.95 6.28 2.40
C ASN A 93 12.66 7.50 2.98
N GLU A 94 12.21 7.97 4.15
CA GLU A 94 12.89 9.09 4.81
C GLU A 94 14.16 8.68 5.56
N ARG A 95 14.38 7.41 5.95
CA ARG A 95 15.63 6.94 6.60
C ARG A 95 15.82 5.41 6.53
N LEU A 96 16.66 4.96 5.60
CA LEU A 96 17.66 3.91 5.86
C LEU A 96 19.02 4.62 5.95
N ILE A 97 19.33 5.19 7.12
CA ILE A 97 20.68 5.58 7.55
C ILE A 97 20.90 4.93 8.89
#